data_AF-A0A7S2BHL9-F1
#
_entry.id   AF-A0A7S2BHL9-F1
#
_cell.length_a   1.000
_cell.length_b   1.000
_cell.length_c   1.000
_cell.angle_alpha   90.00
_cell.angle_beta   90.00
_cell.angle_gamma   90.00
#
_symmetry.space_group_name_H-M   'P 1'
#
loop_
_entity.id
_entity.type
_entity.pdbx_description
1 polymer ?
#
loop_
_entity_poly.entity_id
_entity_poly.type
_entity_poly.pdbx_seq_one_letter_code
_entity_poly.pdbx_strand_id
1 'polypeptide(L)'
;RVWTPLDVPIPTTHPLNETCRAHPASKAGEKSRFPRLLIPNATLKPEMCVRSGKDLLSSVIMKRGRVTDCRQLIVLWKNHHATASRTGRTIFLELGANIGACTMALLIATDASVIAFEPNPINLYHLTRSLSWAAREDPSLVDRVLVFPIAAGRLAREDLIYTEPGNGGNSVIGGLADAGNKVDSTPLSITVRPLADIFPLKAARRLAIAKMDVQGFECNALD
;
A
#
# COMPACT_ATOMS: atom_id res chain seq x y z
N ARG A 1 -8.54 13.68 2.65
CA ARG A 1 -7.44 14.10 3.56
C ARG A 1 -6.25 13.18 3.33
N VAL A 2 -5.03 13.72 3.33
CA VAL A 2 -3.79 12.90 3.29
C VAL A 2 -3.52 12.31 4.67
N TRP A 3 -3.06 11.07 4.72
CA TRP A 3 -2.66 10.37 5.94
C TRP A 3 -1.13 10.24 6.00
N THR A 4 -0.58 10.40 7.19
CA THR A 4 0.83 10.21 7.53
C THR A 4 0.99 9.23 8.68
N PRO A 5 2.18 8.64 8.92
CA PRO A 5 2.39 7.72 10.02
C PRO A 5 2.13 8.27 11.43
N LEU A 6 2.05 9.60 11.59
CA LEU A 6 1.71 10.26 12.86
C LEU A 6 0.20 10.38 13.08
N ASP A 7 -0.60 10.25 12.03
CA ASP A 7 -2.06 10.28 12.14
C ASP A 7 -2.60 8.96 12.75
N VAL A 8 -3.80 9.02 13.31
CA VAL A 8 -4.52 7.81 13.73
C VAL A 8 -4.74 6.91 12.49
N PRO A 9 -4.42 5.60 12.55
CA PRO A 9 -4.65 4.68 11.43
C PRO A 9 -6.12 4.68 10.98
N ILE A 10 -6.32 4.59 9.66
CA ILE A 10 -7.65 4.67 9.04
C ILE A 10 -7.98 3.42 8.21
N PRO A 11 -9.25 2.99 8.20
CA PRO A 11 -10.27 3.33 9.18
C PRO A 11 -9.88 2.87 10.60
N THR A 12 -10.45 3.50 11.63
CA THR A 12 -10.19 3.16 13.05
C THR A 12 -10.70 1.77 13.41
N THR A 13 -11.80 1.35 12.79
CA THR A 13 -12.37 0.00 12.85
C THR A 13 -12.33 -0.64 11.47
N HIS A 14 -12.06 -1.95 11.40
CA HIS A 14 -12.08 -2.67 10.14
C HIS A 14 -13.52 -2.71 9.58
N PRO A 15 -13.75 -2.50 8.27
CA PRO A 15 -15.09 -2.51 7.69
C PRO A 15 -15.88 -3.81 7.94
N LEU A 16 -15.17 -4.93 8.04
CA LEU A 16 -15.73 -6.26 8.34
C LEU A 16 -15.53 -6.70 9.81
N ASN A 17 -15.17 -5.76 10.70
CA ASN A 17 -14.90 -6.03 12.12
C ASN A 17 -13.78 -7.07 12.37
N GLU A 18 -12.81 -7.15 11.47
CA GLU A 18 -11.62 -8.00 11.63
C GLU A 18 -10.49 -7.28 12.36
N THR A 19 -9.50 -8.04 12.81
CA THR A 19 -8.27 -7.50 13.42
C THR A 19 -7.03 -7.99 12.66
N CYS A 20 -5.89 -7.33 12.89
CA CYS A 20 -4.62 -7.76 12.31
C CYS A 20 -4.31 -9.20 12.73
N ARG A 21 -3.96 -10.05 11.76
CA ARG A 21 -3.68 -11.47 12.03
C ARG A 21 -2.35 -11.64 12.77
N ALA A 22 -2.40 -12.27 13.94
CA ALA A 22 -1.20 -12.67 14.67
C ALA A 22 -0.42 -13.79 13.96
N HIS A 23 0.89 -13.81 14.13
CA HIS A 23 1.75 -14.86 13.57
C HIS A 23 1.56 -16.17 14.35
N PRO A 24 1.33 -17.35 13.72
CA PRO A 24 1.04 -18.61 14.41
C PRO A 24 2.12 -19.04 15.40
N ALA A 25 3.37 -18.67 15.12
CA ALA A 25 4.50 -18.97 15.98
C ALA A 25 4.66 -18.02 17.17
N SER A 26 3.87 -16.93 17.25
CA SER A 26 4.01 -15.96 18.35
C SER A 26 3.61 -16.63 19.67
N LYS A 27 4.59 -16.86 20.55
CA LYS A 27 4.33 -17.36 21.91
C LYS A 27 3.95 -16.22 22.84
N ALA A 28 3.19 -16.53 23.90
CA ALA A 28 2.94 -15.57 24.97
C ALA A 28 4.29 -15.08 25.55
N GLY A 29 4.53 -13.76 25.51
CA GLY A 29 5.77 -13.14 25.98
C GLY A 29 6.82 -12.82 24.91
N GLU A 30 6.61 -13.20 23.63
CA GLU A 30 7.50 -12.77 22.55
C GLU A 30 7.28 -11.29 22.18
N LYS A 31 8.38 -10.62 21.83
CA LYS A 31 8.38 -9.19 21.43
C LYS A 31 7.61 -8.89 20.15
N SER A 32 7.25 -9.91 19.35
CA SER A 32 6.58 -9.72 18.06
C SER A 32 5.35 -10.60 17.96
N ARG A 33 4.17 -9.99 17.80
CA ARG A 33 2.88 -10.68 17.71
C ARG A 33 2.43 -10.87 16.26
N PHE A 34 2.96 -10.08 15.34
CA PHE A 34 2.50 -10.00 13.95
C PHE A 34 3.61 -10.46 12.97
N PRO A 35 3.27 -10.89 11.74
CA PRO A 35 4.28 -11.25 10.75
C PRO A 35 5.20 -10.07 10.46
N ARG A 36 6.49 -10.33 10.26
CA ARG A 36 7.47 -9.30 9.91
C ARG A 36 7.78 -9.32 8.42
N LEU A 37 7.96 -8.12 7.86
CA LEU A 37 8.50 -7.99 6.51
C LEU A 37 10.02 -8.17 6.56
N LEU A 38 10.53 -9.10 5.76
CA LEU A 38 11.92 -9.50 5.65
C LEU A 38 12.50 -8.98 4.34
N ILE A 39 13.26 -7.90 4.45
CA ILE A 39 14.01 -7.32 3.34
C ILE A 39 15.48 -7.74 3.48
N PRO A 40 16.09 -8.35 2.43
CA PRO A 40 17.51 -8.72 2.48
C PRO A 40 18.39 -7.52 2.84
N ASN A 41 19.30 -7.73 3.80
CA ASN A 41 20.25 -6.73 4.31
C ASN A 41 19.62 -5.51 5.02
N ALA A 42 18.32 -5.51 5.28
CA ALA A 42 17.70 -4.49 6.12
C ALA A 42 17.87 -4.81 7.60
N THR A 43 18.21 -3.79 8.38
CA THR A 43 18.23 -3.85 9.85
C THR A 43 16.80 -3.84 10.41
N LEU A 44 15.95 -2.97 9.87
CA LEU A 44 14.54 -2.87 10.24
C LEU A 44 13.74 -4.05 9.67
N LYS A 45 12.96 -4.71 10.53
CA LYS A 45 12.07 -5.83 10.20
C LYS A 45 10.69 -5.56 10.78
N PRO A 46 9.93 -4.63 10.18
CA PRO A 46 8.73 -4.12 10.80
C PRO A 46 7.62 -5.16 10.75
N GLU A 47 6.74 -5.08 11.74
CA GLU A 47 5.52 -5.84 11.78
C GLU A 47 4.53 -5.36 10.71
N MET A 48 3.83 -6.32 10.10
CA MET A 48 2.78 -6.07 9.13
C MET A 48 1.42 -6.44 9.73
N CYS A 49 0.49 -5.50 9.73
CA CYS A 49 -0.92 -5.80 9.96
C CYS A 49 -1.48 -6.44 8.68
N VAL A 50 -1.58 -7.77 8.64
CA VAL A 50 -2.13 -8.49 7.47
C VAL A 50 -3.58 -8.94 7.69
N ARG A 51 -4.29 -9.25 6.59
CA ARG A 51 -5.69 -9.69 6.62
C ARG A 51 -5.83 -11.02 7.35
N SER A 52 -6.99 -11.22 7.98
CA SER A 52 -7.34 -12.52 8.54
C SER A 52 -7.76 -13.51 7.43
N GLY A 53 -8.02 -14.77 7.78
CA GLY A 53 -8.53 -15.75 6.81
C GLY A 53 -7.53 -16.24 5.75
N LYS A 54 -8.07 -16.62 4.58
CA LYS A 54 -7.34 -17.25 3.45
C LYS A 54 -6.94 -16.24 2.37
N ASP A 55 -6.57 -15.02 2.75
CA ASP A 55 -6.10 -14.01 1.80
C ASP A 55 -4.74 -14.39 1.18
N LEU A 56 -4.64 -14.37 -0.14
CA LEU A 56 -3.43 -14.80 -0.88
C LEU A 56 -2.18 -14.00 -0.50
N LEU A 57 -2.28 -12.67 -0.55
CA LEU A 57 -1.14 -11.79 -0.27
C LEU A 57 -0.69 -11.90 1.20
N SER A 58 -1.66 -11.88 2.13
CA SER A 58 -1.41 -12.05 3.55
C SER A 58 -0.77 -13.40 3.84
N SER A 59 -1.23 -14.48 3.18
CA SER A 59 -0.63 -15.82 3.31
C SER A 59 0.82 -15.86 2.83
N VAL A 60 1.15 -15.15 1.75
CA VAL A 60 2.53 -15.03 1.26
C VAL A 60 3.42 -14.33 2.28
N ILE A 61 2.97 -13.21 2.86
CA ILE A 61 3.72 -12.48 3.89
C ILE A 61 3.88 -13.35 5.14
N MET A 62 2.84 -14.02 5.59
CA MET A 62 2.87 -14.90 6.76
C MET A 62 3.86 -16.06 6.58
N LYS A 63 3.90 -16.68 5.39
CA LYS A 63 4.74 -17.84 5.12
C LYS A 63 6.19 -17.47 4.82
N ARG A 64 6.42 -16.38 4.10
CA ARG A 64 7.72 -16.05 3.50
C ARG A 64 8.34 -14.78 4.07
N GLY A 65 7.57 -13.97 4.78
CA GLY A 65 7.98 -12.64 5.24
C GLY A 65 8.21 -11.64 4.11
N ARG A 66 7.86 -11.95 2.85
CA ARG A 66 8.17 -11.08 1.70
C ARG A 66 7.23 -11.30 0.54
N VAL A 67 7.01 -10.26 -0.25
CA VAL A 67 6.29 -10.29 -1.53
C VAL A 67 7.31 -10.13 -2.65
N THR A 68 7.34 -11.09 -3.57
CA THR A 68 8.41 -11.18 -4.58
C THR A 68 8.43 -9.97 -5.50
N ASP A 69 7.27 -9.47 -5.89
CA ASP A 69 7.14 -8.42 -6.92
C ASP A 69 7.73 -7.09 -6.43
N CYS A 70 7.62 -6.81 -5.13
CA CYS A 70 8.20 -5.62 -4.53
C CYS A 70 9.74 -5.57 -4.63
N ARG A 71 10.42 -6.71 -4.78
CA ARG A 71 11.89 -6.76 -4.95
C ARG A 71 12.31 -6.07 -6.24
N GLN A 72 11.55 -6.23 -7.32
CA GLN A 72 11.90 -5.61 -8.61
C GLN A 72 11.81 -4.09 -8.52
N LEU A 73 10.83 -3.56 -7.80
CA LEU A 73 10.68 -2.12 -7.55
C LEU A 73 11.88 -1.52 -6.80
N ILE A 74 12.43 -2.25 -5.81
CA ILE A 74 13.64 -1.83 -5.09
C ILE A 74 14.85 -1.78 -6.03
N VAL A 75 14.99 -2.77 -6.92
CA VAL A 75 16.09 -2.81 -7.90
C VAL A 75 15.96 -1.65 -8.89
N LEU A 76 14.76 -1.41 -9.42
CA LEU A 76 14.48 -0.30 -10.34
C LEU A 76 14.81 1.04 -9.69
N TRP A 77 14.41 1.26 -8.43
CA TRP A 77 14.74 2.47 -7.69
C TRP A 77 16.25 2.68 -7.57
N LYS A 78 16.98 1.66 -7.13
CA LYS A 78 18.44 1.74 -6.94
C LYS A 78 19.17 2.02 -8.24
N ASN A 79 18.74 1.41 -9.35
CA ASN A 79 19.34 1.63 -10.67
C ASN A 79 19.07 3.05 -11.19
N HIS A 80 17.83 3.56 -11.02
CA HIS A 80 17.51 4.93 -11.37
C HIS A 80 18.34 5.92 -10.52
N HIS A 81 18.47 5.68 -9.22
CA HIS A 81 19.22 6.56 -8.33
C HIS A 81 20.74 6.53 -8.61
N ALA A 82 21.29 5.38 -9.03
CA ALA A 82 22.70 5.27 -9.40
C ALA A 82 23.05 6.05 -10.68
N THR A 83 22.06 6.28 -11.55
CA THR A 83 22.25 6.95 -12.85
C THR A 83 21.79 8.41 -12.85
N ALA A 84 20.90 8.79 -11.94
CA ALA A 84 20.39 10.15 -11.83
C ALA A 84 21.37 11.06 -11.05
N SER A 85 22.03 11.99 -11.75
CA SER A 85 22.83 13.08 -11.14
C SER A 85 21.93 14.17 -10.51
N ARG A 86 20.85 13.78 -9.83
CA ARG A 86 19.86 14.73 -9.30
C ARG A 86 20.17 15.09 -7.86
N THR A 87 20.36 16.38 -7.62
CA THR A 87 20.34 16.97 -6.29
C THR A 87 18.87 17.09 -5.83
N GLY A 88 18.46 16.26 -4.87
CA GLY A 88 17.17 16.38 -4.18
C GLY A 88 16.34 15.09 -4.09
N ARG A 89 15.47 15.03 -3.08
CA ARG A 89 14.59 13.88 -2.79
C ARG A 89 13.68 13.57 -3.99
N THR A 90 13.76 12.38 -4.56
CA THR A 90 12.85 11.89 -5.60
C THR A 90 11.68 11.13 -4.98
N ILE A 91 10.60 11.00 -5.74
CA ILE A 91 9.35 10.40 -5.29
C ILE A 91 9.10 9.09 -6.05
N PHE A 92 8.68 8.07 -5.30
CA PHE A 92 8.06 6.85 -5.82
C PHE A 92 6.54 7.00 -5.68
N LEU A 93 5.81 6.89 -6.79
CA LEU A 93 4.35 6.86 -6.79
C LEU A 93 3.86 5.42 -6.81
N GLU A 94 2.95 5.07 -5.92
CA GLU A 94 2.31 3.76 -5.89
C GLU A 94 0.79 3.95 -6.01
N LEU A 95 0.22 3.53 -7.14
CA LEU A 95 -1.23 3.43 -7.34
C LEU A 95 -1.67 1.98 -7.11
N GLY A 96 -2.56 1.78 -6.15
CA GLY A 96 -2.91 0.44 -5.66
C GLY A 96 -1.87 -0.09 -4.67
N ALA A 97 -1.71 0.61 -3.54
CA ALA A 97 -0.75 0.23 -2.51
C ALA A 97 -1.17 -1.01 -1.71
N ASN A 98 -2.45 -1.38 -1.79
CA ASN A 98 -3.04 -2.55 -1.16
C ASN A 98 -2.74 -2.53 0.36
N ILE A 99 -2.44 -3.67 0.99
CA ILE A 99 -2.05 -3.72 2.40
C ILE A 99 -0.65 -3.12 2.71
N GLY A 100 0.03 -2.50 1.72
CA GLY A 100 1.26 -1.76 1.92
C GLY A 100 2.56 -2.55 1.86
N ALA A 101 2.54 -3.78 1.34
CA ALA A 101 3.74 -4.62 1.31
C ALA A 101 4.87 -4.02 0.47
N CYS A 102 4.56 -3.47 -0.71
CA CYS A 102 5.56 -2.83 -1.57
C CYS A 102 5.96 -1.45 -1.07
N THR A 103 5.01 -0.65 -0.57
CA THR A 103 5.28 0.61 0.13
C THR A 103 6.32 0.41 1.23
N MET A 104 6.08 -0.56 2.13
CA MET A 104 6.95 -0.87 3.25
C MET A 104 8.32 -1.38 2.78
N ALA A 105 8.34 -2.28 1.79
CA ALA A 105 9.59 -2.80 1.23
C ALA A 105 10.48 -1.69 0.65
N LEU A 106 9.89 -0.73 -0.07
CA LEU A 106 10.61 0.43 -0.62
C LEU A 106 11.15 1.34 0.48
N LEU A 107 10.34 1.66 1.48
CA LEU A 107 10.74 2.52 2.60
C LEU A 107 11.94 1.95 3.37
N ILE A 108 11.94 0.64 3.63
CA ILE A 108 13.02 -0.05 4.34
C ILE A 108 14.29 -0.17 3.48
N ALA A 109 14.15 -0.52 2.21
CA ALA A 109 15.27 -0.95 1.37
C ALA A 109 16.02 0.18 0.67
N THR A 110 15.46 1.39 0.68
CA THR A 110 15.90 2.53 -0.11
C THR A 110 15.75 3.83 0.69
N ASP A 111 16.10 4.96 0.06
CA ASP A 111 15.90 6.33 0.52
C ASP A 111 14.64 7.01 -0.09
N ALA A 112 13.84 6.25 -0.84
CA ALA A 112 12.65 6.76 -1.52
C ALA A 112 11.69 7.50 -0.59
N SER A 113 11.10 8.57 -1.10
CA SER A 113 9.86 9.12 -0.54
C SER A 113 8.70 8.53 -1.33
N VAL A 114 7.75 7.92 -0.65
CA VAL A 114 6.66 7.18 -1.28
C VAL A 114 5.36 7.95 -1.14
N ILE A 115 4.64 8.10 -2.25
CA ILE A 115 3.25 8.54 -2.25
C ILE A 115 2.41 7.34 -2.66
N ALA A 116 1.61 6.84 -1.72
CA ALA A 116 0.80 5.65 -1.89
C ALA A 116 -0.67 6.01 -1.99
N PHE A 117 -1.35 5.48 -3.00
CA PHE A 117 -2.80 5.57 -3.18
C PHE A 117 -3.43 4.22 -2.93
N GLU A 118 -4.38 4.18 -2.00
CA GLU A 118 -5.17 2.98 -1.72
C GLU A 118 -6.61 3.38 -1.42
N PRO A 119 -7.57 3.09 -2.29
CA PRO A 119 -8.97 3.43 -2.07
C PRO A 119 -9.71 2.44 -1.17
N ASN A 120 -9.31 1.15 -1.14
CA ASN A 120 -10.08 0.13 -0.44
C ASN A 120 -9.95 0.30 1.09
N PRO A 121 -11.06 0.56 1.82
CA PRO A 121 -11.02 0.75 3.27
C PRO A 121 -10.47 -0.46 4.04
N ILE A 122 -10.63 -1.69 3.51
CA ILE A 122 -10.05 -2.90 4.09
C ILE A 122 -8.52 -2.84 3.97
N ASN A 123 -8.00 -2.55 2.77
CA ASN A 123 -6.55 -2.47 2.56
C ASN A 123 -5.92 -1.30 3.32
N LEU A 124 -6.59 -0.14 3.36
CA LEU A 124 -6.19 1.03 4.15
C LEU A 124 -6.02 0.69 5.64
N TYR A 125 -6.95 -0.10 6.19
CA TYR A 125 -6.88 -0.54 7.59
C TYR A 125 -5.53 -1.21 7.89
N HIS A 126 -5.08 -2.08 6.98
CA HIS A 126 -3.84 -2.84 7.10
C HIS A 126 -2.59 -2.00 6.80
N LEU A 127 -2.63 -1.22 5.71
CA LEU A 127 -1.55 -0.35 5.27
C LEU A 127 -1.17 0.67 6.37
N THR A 128 -2.14 1.43 6.86
CA THR A 128 -1.88 2.53 7.80
C THR A 128 -1.41 2.05 9.17
N ARG A 129 -1.89 0.88 9.63
CA ARG A 129 -1.39 0.25 10.88
C ARG A 129 0.04 -0.22 10.73
N SER A 130 0.36 -0.89 9.62
CA SER A 130 1.73 -1.36 9.35
C SER A 130 2.71 -0.19 9.30
N LEU A 131 2.35 0.90 8.62
CA LEU A 131 3.16 2.11 8.56
C LEU A 131 3.31 2.80 9.93
N SER A 132 2.23 2.87 10.72
CA SER A 132 2.29 3.42 12.08
C SER A 132 3.16 2.58 13.03
N TRP A 133 3.18 1.26 12.87
CA TRP A 133 4.07 0.37 13.63
C TRP A 133 5.54 0.57 13.22
N ALA A 134 5.81 0.57 11.91
CA ALA A 134 7.16 0.78 11.41
C ALA A 134 7.71 2.15 11.81
N ALA A 135 6.92 3.22 11.74
CA ALA A 135 7.34 4.57 12.11
C ALA A 135 7.61 4.73 13.62
N ARG A 136 6.99 3.91 14.47
CA ARG A 136 7.32 3.85 15.90
C ARG A 136 8.65 3.16 16.17
N GLU A 137 9.02 2.18 15.34
CA GLU A 137 10.30 1.49 15.42
C GLU A 137 11.43 2.32 14.79
N ASP A 138 11.14 3.03 13.70
CA ASP A 138 12.05 3.93 12.99
C ASP A 138 11.34 5.25 12.60
N PRO A 139 11.50 6.31 13.42
CA PRO A 139 10.89 7.62 13.16
C PRO A 139 11.33 8.28 11.85
N SER A 140 12.46 7.86 11.25
CA SER A 140 12.92 8.42 9.97
C SER A 140 11.97 8.12 8.80
N LEU A 141 11.03 7.17 8.99
CA LEU A 141 10.03 6.80 7.99
C LEU A 141 8.85 7.78 7.93
N VAL A 142 8.63 8.60 8.96
CA VAL A 142 7.47 9.51 9.05
C VAL A 142 7.42 10.46 7.86
N ASP A 143 8.54 11.14 7.57
CA ASP A 143 8.63 12.14 6.50
C ASP A 143 8.83 11.53 5.12
N ARG A 144 8.77 10.19 5.03
CA ARG A 144 9.05 9.43 3.81
C ARG A 144 7.82 8.84 3.16
N VAL A 145 6.65 8.92 3.78
CA VAL A 145 5.44 8.33 3.22
C VAL A 145 4.21 9.20 3.42
N LEU A 146 3.47 9.40 2.34
CA LEU A 146 2.13 9.97 2.36
C LEU A 146 1.16 8.93 1.78
N VAL A 147 0.03 8.73 2.45
CA VAL A 147 -1.05 7.85 1.98
C VAL A 147 -2.26 8.69 1.60
N PHE A 148 -2.74 8.47 0.39
CA PHE A 148 -3.95 9.06 -0.15
C PHE A 148 -5.05 7.98 -0.13
N PRO A 149 -6.06 8.10 0.76
CA PRO A 149 -7.14 7.11 0.88
C PRO A 149 -8.22 7.31 -0.20
N ILE A 150 -7.78 7.39 -1.45
CA ILE A 150 -8.59 7.69 -2.63
C ILE A 150 -7.99 6.95 -3.84
N ALA A 151 -8.80 6.72 -4.85
CA ALA A 151 -8.35 6.21 -6.13
C ALA A 151 -7.88 7.36 -7.02
N ALA A 152 -6.84 7.10 -7.80
CA ALA A 152 -6.45 7.94 -8.92
C ALA A 152 -7.31 7.60 -10.15
N GLY A 153 -7.97 8.59 -10.74
CA GLY A 153 -8.79 8.38 -11.94
C GLY A 153 -9.21 9.67 -12.62
N ARG A 154 -9.58 9.58 -13.89
CA ARG A 154 -9.86 10.70 -14.81
C ARG A 154 -10.79 11.79 -14.28
N LEU A 155 -11.82 11.41 -13.50
CA LEU A 155 -12.85 12.34 -13.03
C LEU A 155 -13.05 12.22 -11.53
N ALA A 156 -13.26 13.36 -10.88
CA ALA A 156 -13.65 13.41 -9.48
C ALA A 156 -15.06 12.84 -9.30
N ARG A 157 -15.20 11.72 -8.58
CA ARG A 157 -16.48 11.08 -8.29
C ARG A 157 -16.42 10.21 -7.04
N GLU A 158 -17.58 9.82 -6.53
CA GLU A 158 -17.69 8.64 -5.66
C GLU A 158 -17.94 7.42 -6.55
N ASP A 159 -17.42 6.27 -6.15
CA ASP A 159 -17.55 5.01 -6.87
C ASP A 159 -17.60 3.83 -5.89
N LEU A 160 -17.79 2.64 -6.41
CA LEU A 160 -17.73 1.39 -5.66
C LEU A 160 -16.45 0.65 -5.98
N ILE A 161 -15.84 0.07 -4.94
CA ILE A 161 -14.77 -0.90 -5.07
C ILE A 161 -15.25 -2.28 -4.68
N TYR A 162 -14.86 -3.25 -5.49
CA TYR A 162 -15.25 -4.64 -5.41
C TYR A 162 -13.98 -5.47 -5.21
N THR A 163 -14.01 -6.46 -4.33
CA THR A 163 -12.83 -7.28 -4.01
C THR A 163 -13.10 -8.74 -4.33
N GLU A 164 -12.12 -9.46 -4.87
CA GLU A 164 -12.23 -10.90 -5.08
C GLU A 164 -12.23 -11.67 -3.74
N PRO A 165 -13.15 -12.62 -3.52
CA PRO A 165 -13.16 -13.45 -2.32
C PRO A 165 -11.83 -14.20 -2.12
N GLY A 166 -11.20 -14.00 -0.96
CA GLY A 166 -9.90 -14.62 -0.65
C GLY A 166 -8.69 -13.97 -1.34
N ASN A 167 -8.89 -12.89 -2.10
CA ASN A 167 -7.81 -12.17 -2.75
C ASN A 167 -8.02 -10.65 -2.66
N GLY A 168 -7.72 -10.07 -1.50
CA GLY A 168 -7.91 -8.64 -1.21
C GLY A 168 -7.16 -7.69 -2.11
N GLY A 169 -6.05 -8.17 -2.67
CA GLY A 169 -5.27 -7.41 -3.62
C GLY A 169 -5.90 -7.29 -4.99
N ASN A 170 -6.80 -8.20 -5.35
CA ASN A 170 -7.57 -8.08 -6.56
C ASN A 170 -8.85 -7.30 -6.24
N SER A 171 -8.77 -5.98 -6.36
CA SER A 171 -9.90 -5.07 -6.18
C SER A 171 -10.10 -4.19 -7.41
N VAL A 172 -11.33 -4.13 -7.92
CA VAL A 172 -11.70 -3.36 -9.12
C VAL A 172 -12.66 -2.22 -8.77
N ILE A 173 -12.51 -1.10 -9.47
CA ILE A 173 -13.38 0.08 -9.35
C ILE A 173 -14.42 0.04 -10.46
N GLY A 174 -15.69 0.29 -10.13
CA GLY A 174 -16.79 0.24 -11.10
C GLY A 174 -17.56 -1.08 -11.11
N GLY A 175 -18.52 -1.22 -12.01
CA GLY A 175 -19.57 -2.26 -11.92
C GLY A 175 -19.09 -3.71 -12.10
N LEU A 176 -19.93 -4.66 -11.67
CA LEU A 176 -19.72 -6.12 -11.75
C LEU A 176 -19.33 -6.65 -13.14
N ALA A 177 -19.65 -5.92 -14.21
CA ALA A 177 -19.25 -6.26 -15.58
C ALA A 177 -17.72 -6.30 -15.76
N ASP A 178 -17.00 -5.43 -15.05
CA ASP A 178 -15.54 -5.35 -15.05
C ASP A 178 -14.92 -6.33 -14.04
N ALA A 179 -15.69 -6.76 -13.05
CA ALA A 179 -15.23 -7.60 -11.93
C ALA A 179 -15.34 -9.12 -12.18
N GLY A 180 -16.05 -9.53 -13.24
CA GLY A 180 -16.35 -10.94 -13.51
C GLY A 180 -17.22 -11.60 -12.42
N ASN A 181 -17.57 -12.88 -12.59
CA ASN A 181 -18.50 -13.61 -11.69
C ASN A 181 -17.91 -13.98 -10.31
N LYS A 182 -16.85 -13.32 -9.82
CA LYS A 182 -16.13 -13.70 -8.58
C LYS A 182 -15.85 -12.50 -7.69
N VAL A 183 -16.90 -11.88 -7.20
CA VAL A 183 -16.80 -10.68 -6.37
C VAL A 183 -17.38 -10.96 -4.99
N ASP A 184 -16.72 -10.43 -3.96
CA ASP A 184 -17.25 -10.45 -2.60
C ASP A 184 -18.56 -9.64 -2.56
N SER A 185 -19.49 -10.09 -1.73
CA SER A 185 -20.91 -9.73 -1.86
C SER A 185 -21.23 -8.28 -1.50
N THR A 186 -20.29 -7.54 -0.89
CA THR A 186 -20.51 -6.18 -0.41
C THR A 186 -19.45 -5.22 -0.93
N PRO A 187 -19.73 -4.43 -1.99
CA PRO A 187 -18.85 -3.36 -2.41
C PRO A 187 -18.72 -2.29 -1.33
N LEU A 188 -17.58 -1.58 -1.34
CA LEU A 188 -17.33 -0.46 -0.45
C LEU A 188 -17.32 0.85 -1.24
N SER A 189 -17.87 1.91 -0.66
CA SER A 189 -17.81 3.25 -1.24
C SER A 189 -16.39 3.80 -1.18
N ILE A 190 -15.94 4.38 -2.28
CA ILE A 190 -14.63 5.02 -2.41
C ILE A 190 -14.74 6.35 -3.14
N THR A 191 -13.73 7.20 -2.95
CA THR A 191 -13.59 8.45 -3.68
C THR A 191 -12.52 8.30 -4.76
N VAL A 192 -12.84 8.75 -5.98
CA VAL A 192 -11.92 8.84 -7.12
C VAL A 192 -11.59 10.31 -7.37
N ARG A 193 -10.32 10.61 -7.66
CA ARG A 193 -9.85 11.96 -8.02
C ARG A 193 -8.76 11.91 -9.10
N PRO A 194 -8.69 12.92 -10.01
CA PRO A 194 -7.60 13.08 -10.96
C PRO A 194 -6.25 13.26 -10.26
N LEU A 195 -5.20 12.61 -10.77
CA LEU A 195 -3.85 12.82 -10.24
C LEU A 195 -3.40 14.27 -10.32
N ALA A 196 -3.82 15.00 -11.36
CA ALA A 196 -3.51 16.42 -11.52
C ALA A 196 -4.06 17.30 -10.37
N ASP A 197 -5.22 16.93 -9.80
CA ASP A 197 -5.84 17.66 -8.68
C ASP A 197 -5.10 17.40 -7.36
N ILE A 198 -4.52 16.22 -7.24
CA ILE A 198 -3.86 15.74 -6.01
C ILE A 198 -2.37 16.10 -6.03
N PHE A 199 -1.76 16.05 -7.20
CA PHE A 199 -0.33 16.10 -7.42
C PHE A 199 0.00 17.20 -8.45
N PRO A 200 0.13 18.47 -8.00
CA PRO A 200 0.36 19.58 -8.91
C PRO A 200 1.66 19.40 -9.69
N LEU A 201 1.68 19.86 -10.95
CA LEU A 201 2.77 19.63 -11.94
C LEU A 201 4.21 19.89 -11.42
N LYS A 202 4.40 20.77 -10.44
CA LYS A 202 5.72 20.99 -9.81
C LYS A 202 6.21 19.79 -9.00
N ALA A 203 5.30 19.08 -8.32
CA ALA A 203 5.59 17.84 -7.62
C ALA A 203 5.83 16.67 -8.59
N ALA A 204 5.14 16.66 -9.73
CA ALA A 204 5.35 15.69 -10.82
C ALA A 204 6.79 15.66 -11.33
N ARG A 205 7.50 16.80 -11.33
CA ARG A 205 8.92 16.87 -11.75
C ARG A 205 9.90 16.12 -10.84
N ARG A 206 9.46 15.66 -9.66
CA ARG A 206 10.24 14.85 -8.71
C ARG A 206 9.87 13.38 -8.76
N LEU A 207 8.84 13.01 -9.52
CA LEU A 207 8.46 11.61 -9.73
C LEU A 207 9.57 10.92 -10.52
N ALA A 208 10.17 9.90 -9.91
CA ALA A 208 11.21 9.10 -10.54
C ALA A 208 10.65 7.80 -11.11
N ILE A 209 9.79 7.13 -10.33
CA ILE A 209 9.20 5.84 -10.68
C ILE A 209 7.75 5.83 -10.22
N ALA A 210 6.88 5.27 -11.05
CA ALA A 210 5.51 4.95 -10.69
C ALA A 210 5.27 3.45 -10.82
N LYS A 211 4.63 2.84 -9.82
CA LYS A 211 4.00 1.53 -9.91
C LYS A 211 2.50 1.74 -9.99
N MET A 212 1.89 1.12 -10.99
CA MET A 212 0.45 1.15 -11.22
C MET A 212 -0.06 -0.28 -11.26
N ASP A 213 -0.86 -0.63 -10.27
CA ASP A 213 -1.50 -1.94 -10.14
C ASP A 213 -2.89 -1.70 -9.56
N VAL A 214 -3.79 -1.26 -10.44
CA VAL A 214 -5.16 -0.83 -10.10
C VAL A 214 -6.19 -1.68 -10.87
N GLN A 215 -5.80 -2.91 -11.20
CA GLN A 215 -6.67 -3.99 -11.72
C GLN A 215 -7.54 -3.58 -12.91
N GLY A 216 -6.93 -2.99 -13.95
CA GLY A 216 -7.61 -2.56 -15.17
C GLY A 216 -8.03 -1.10 -15.17
N PHE A 217 -7.91 -0.40 -14.03
CA PHE A 217 -8.22 1.02 -13.92
C PHE A 217 -7.05 1.93 -14.36
N GLU A 218 -5.96 1.36 -14.91
CA GLU A 218 -4.72 2.08 -15.22
C GLU A 218 -4.93 3.18 -16.27
N CYS A 219 -5.77 2.93 -17.28
CA CYS A 219 -6.08 3.93 -18.30
C CYS A 219 -6.80 5.14 -17.69
N ASN A 220 -7.74 4.89 -16.77
CA ASN A 220 -8.42 5.98 -16.06
C ASN A 220 -7.45 6.76 -15.17
N ALA A 221 -6.44 6.10 -14.59
CA ALA A 221 -5.46 6.76 -13.72
C ALA A 221 -4.43 7.60 -14.48
N LEU A 222 -4.22 7.36 -15.78
CA LEU A 222 -3.27 8.07 -16.63
C LEU A 222 -3.85 9.29 -17.37
N ASP A 223 -5.17 9.34 -17.54
CA ASP A 223 -5.91 10.48 -18.12
C ASP A 223 -5.96 11.69 -17.17
#